data_AF-A0A959FFI0-F1
#
_entry.id   AF-A0A959FFI0-F1
#
_cell.length_a   1.000
_cell.length_b   1.000
_cell.length_c   1.000
_cell.angle_alpha   90.00
_cell.angle_beta   90.00
_cell.angle_gamma   90.00
#
_symmetry.space_group_name_H-M   'P 1'
#
loop_
_entity.id
_entity.type
_entity.pdbx_description
1 polymer ?
#
loop_
_entity_poly.entity_id
_entity_poly.type
_entity_poly.pdbx_seq_one_letter_code
_entity_poly.pdbx_strand_id
1 'polypeptide(L)'
;SSQSIAAMWAPQINFPGISYEMGGDGADFQYGLGWMISEVEGRTLIHHGGSRGTMSSMTILIPEKKLAASILINLDDNYIDRYRFQSAFSILNNLFHLIENEKLTDFGRPRIPDPTLNDYQLPQALGEQIIGTYRFSGKGDTRNLQGAELTIFRNQNGALEARINRGETVLNHFEMDFTNKVHAVSRNIGSPIPISIKAKPDGTVTTIYFGNSEFIKLQPDFLAKYQQQHIFRFSFYFPKNWSWIFHDKHFEVRQENDPDVVMQGGINTAPSPSLKYFIRQHDPDFSPFYEGVEKTEVRGSQFWRQQSFASRKGAKIYQQMVLLNETEGFYLILATPSGKLTNEVQASLSFLMDTFTASQSLP
;
A
#
# COMPACT_ATOMS: atom_id res chain seq x y z
N SER A 1 -39.62 23.42 -5.89
CA SER A 1 -40.17 24.52 -6.70
C SER A 1 -39.05 25.48 -7.08
N SER A 2 -39.29 26.50 -7.92
CA SER A 2 -38.28 27.54 -8.22
C SER A 2 -37.78 28.25 -6.96
N GLN A 3 -38.67 28.48 -5.98
CA GLN A 3 -38.31 29.03 -4.67
C GLN A 3 -37.33 28.12 -3.90
N SER A 4 -37.54 26.80 -3.93
CA SER A 4 -36.61 25.85 -3.28
C SER A 4 -35.22 25.89 -3.93
N ILE A 5 -35.15 25.95 -5.26
CA ILE A 5 -33.88 26.02 -6.00
C ILE A 5 -33.15 27.33 -5.67
N ALA A 6 -33.86 28.47 -5.69
CA ALA A 6 -33.29 29.75 -5.32
C ALA A 6 -32.76 29.77 -3.87
N ALA A 7 -33.49 29.14 -2.94
CA ALA A 7 -33.03 29.01 -1.55
C ALA A 7 -31.79 28.12 -1.44
N MET A 8 -31.70 27.03 -2.22
CA MET A 8 -30.54 26.15 -2.23
C MET A 8 -29.26 26.83 -2.74
N TRP A 9 -29.40 27.77 -3.68
CA TRP A 9 -28.29 28.49 -4.29
C TRP A 9 -28.09 29.89 -3.71
N ALA A 10 -28.79 30.25 -2.64
CA ALA A 10 -28.59 31.51 -1.94
C ALA A 10 -27.35 31.42 -1.03
N PRO A 11 -26.37 32.32 -1.17
CA PRO A 11 -25.17 32.34 -0.31
C PRO A 11 -25.53 32.44 1.18
N GLN A 12 -24.93 31.59 2.00
CA GLN A 12 -25.08 31.59 3.46
C GLN A 12 -23.76 31.91 4.19
N ILE A 13 -22.63 31.49 3.62
CA ILE A 13 -21.29 31.68 4.18
C ILE A 13 -20.28 31.79 3.05
N ASN A 14 -19.17 32.51 3.30
CA ASN A 14 -18.04 32.60 2.39
C ASN A 14 -16.83 31.83 2.95
N PHE A 15 -15.98 31.33 2.07
CA PHE A 15 -14.72 30.69 2.40
C PHE A 15 -13.72 30.88 1.26
N PRO A 16 -12.40 30.78 1.53
CA PRO A 16 -11.40 30.98 0.50
C PRO A 16 -11.62 30.05 -0.70
N GLY A 17 -11.65 30.63 -1.91
CA GLY A 17 -11.72 29.88 -3.16
C GLY A 17 -10.37 29.36 -3.62
N ILE A 18 -10.22 29.15 -4.93
CA ILE A 18 -8.94 28.76 -5.52
C ILE A 18 -8.01 29.99 -5.55
N SER A 19 -6.85 29.91 -4.89
CA SER A 19 -5.90 31.02 -4.87
C SER A 19 -5.32 31.33 -6.24
N TYR A 20 -4.73 32.51 -6.39
CA TYR A 20 -4.07 32.92 -7.63
C TYR A 20 -2.90 31.98 -7.98
N GLU A 21 -2.13 31.53 -7.01
CA GLU A 21 -1.02 30.58 -7.20
C GLU A 21 -1.53 29.24 -7.74
N MET A 22 -2.74 28.85 -7.34
CA MET A 22 -3.40 27.61 -7.72
C MET A 22 -4.21 27.69 -9.01
N GLY A 23 -4.15 28.82 -9.74
CA GLY A 23 -4.85 28.99 -11.01
C GLY A 23 -6.24 29.62 -10.92
N GLY A 24 -6.68 30.02 -9.73
CA GLY A 24 -7.94 30.74 -9.53
C GLY A 24 -7.78 32.25 -9.73
N ASP A 25 -8.78 33.03 -9.38
CA ASP A 25 -8.69 34.50 -9.33
C ASP A 25 -8.50 35.02 -7.89
N GLY A 26 -8.46 34.12 -6.90
CA GLY A 26 -8.37 34.46 -5.48
C GLY A 26 -9.69 34.97 -4.88
N ALA A 27 -10.80 34.92 -5.63
CA ALA A 27 -12.11 35.26 -5.10
C ALA A 27 -12.57 34.20 -4.09
N ASP A 28 -13.33 34.65 -3.09
CA ASP A 28 -13.98 33.74 -2.15
C ASP A 28 -15.06 32.92 -2.85
N PHE A 29 -15.17 31.67 -2.45
CA PHE A 29 -16.34 30.86 -2.75
C PHE A 29 -17.41 31.11 -1.70
N GLN A 30 -18.66 30.89 -2.09
CA GLN A 30 -19.81 30.96 -1.21
C GLN A 30 -20.46 29.59 -1.09
N TYR A 31 -21.17 29.34 0.00
CA TYR A 31 -21.90 28.09 0.22
C TYR A 31 -23.38 28.37 0.44
N GLY A 32 -24.23 27.73 -0.36
CA GLY A 32 -25.67 27.67 -0.18
C GLY A 32 -26.12 26.43 0.60
N LEU A 33 -27.35 25.96 0.39
CA LEU A 33 -27.84 24.74 1.02
C LEU A 33 -27.39 23.51 0.23
N GLY A 34 -26.17 23.05 0.52
CA GLY A 34 -25.59 21.84 -0.09
C GLY A 34 -24.95 22.08 -1.46
N TRP A 35 -24.64 23.34 -1.81
CA TRP A 35 -23.99 23.73 -3.06
C TRP A 35 -22.96 24.82 -2.81
N MET A 36 -21.84 24.75 -3.50
CA MET A 36 -20.88 25.83 -3.61
C MET A 36 -21.30 26.77 -4.75
N ILE A 37 -20.98 28.05 -4.59
CA ILE A 37 -21.26 29.11 -5.53
C ILE A 37 -19.94 29.86 -5.75
N SER A 38 -19.52 29.99 -6.99
CA SER A 38 -18.28 30.70 -7.34
C SER A 38 -18.49 31.58 -8.56
N GLU A 39 -17.84 32.73 -8.56
CA GLU A 39 -17.70 33.55 -9.76
C GLU A 39 -16.40 33.14 -10.44
N VAL A 40 -16.49 32.58 -11.64
CA VAL A 40 -15.34 32.09 -12.40
C VAL A 40 -15.40 32.68 -13.79
N GLU A 41 -14.42 33.50 -14.13
CA GLU A 41 -14.28 34.08 -15.47
C GLU A 41 -15.53 34.86 -15.92
N GLY A 42 -16.22 35.50 -14.97
CA GLY A 42 -17.44 36.27 -15.20
C GLY A 42 -18.72 35.44 -15.28
N ARG A 43 -18.68 34.17 -14.86
CA ARG A 43 -19.85 33.27 -14.79
C ARG A 43 -20.13 32.87 -13.34
N THR A 44 -21.40 32.80 -12.99
CA THR A 44 -21.83 32.22 -11.71
C THR A 44 -21.93 30.71 -11.86
N LEU A 45 -21.00 29.99 -11.24
CA LEU A 45 -20.99 28.53 -11.20
C LEU A 45 -21.65 28.04 -9.91
N ILE A 46 -22.61 27.12 -10.04
CA ILE A 46 -23.16 26.37 -8.91
C ILE A 46 -22.58 24.96 -8.96
N HIS A 47 -21.82 24.55 -7.95
CA HIS A 47 -21.08 23.30 -8.02
C HIS A 47 -21.02 22.53 -6.71
N HIS A 48 -20.78 21.23 -6.81
CA HIS A 48 -20.51 20.38 -5.65
C HIS A 48 -19.64 19.21 -6.09
N GLY A 49 -18.63 18.92 -5.29
CA GLY A 49 -17.75 17.75 -5.47
C GLY A 49 -17.83 16.78 -4.30
N GLY A 50 -17.22 15.62 -4.44
CA GLY A 50 -17.10 14.67 -3.35
C GLY A 50 -16.05 13.62 -3.66
N SER A 51 -15.39 13.10 -2.63
CA SER A 51 -14.42 12.01 -2.75
C SER A 51 -14.64 10.99 -1.64
N ARG A 52 -14.43 9.71 -1.96
CA ARG A 52 -14.38 8.59 -1.00
C ARG A 52 -13.04 7.84 -1.02
N GLY A 53 -11.96 8.48 -1.47
CA GLY A 53 -10.62 7.88 -1.51
C GLY A 53 -10.35 6.95 -2.70
N THR A 54 -11.37 6.31 -3.24
CA THR A 54 -11.27 5.46 -4.45
C THR A 54 -12.01 6.03 -5.65
N MET A 55 -12.92 6.98 -5.42
CA MET A 55 -13.72 7.63 -6.46
C MET A 55 -14.00 9.07 -6.05
N SER A 56 -13.97 9.95 -7.04
CA SER A 56 -14.33 11.36 -6.92
C SER A 56 -15.37 11.75 -7.95
N SER A 57 -16.16 12.77 -7.60
CA SER A 57 -17.10 13.39 -8.52
C SER A 57 -17.07 14.91 -8.39
N MET A 58 -17.42 15.57 -9.49
CA MET A 58 -17.67 17.00 -9.53
C MET A 58 -18.88 17.25 -10.43
N THR A 59 -19.79 18.11 -9.99
CA THR A 59 -20.92 18.61 -10.79
C THR A 59 -20.88 20.12 -10.78
N ILE A 60 -21.03 20.73 -11.96
CA ILE A 60 -21.11 22.18 -12.14
C ILE A 60 -22.35 22.51 -12.97
N LEU A 61 -23.07 23.56 -12.58
CA LEU A 61 -24.23 24.13 -13.25
C LEU A 61 -23.93 25.59 -13.59
N ILE A 62 -24.40 26.04 -14.76
CA ILE A 62 -24.39 27.44 -15.21
C ILE A 62 -25.85 27.83 -15.50
N PRO A 63 -26.62 28.24 -14.49
CA PRO A 63 -28.07 28.39 -14.59
C PRO A 63 -28.52 29.37 -15.69
N GLU A 64 -27.80 30.48 -15.86
CA GLU A 64 -28.06 31.53 -16.84
C GLU A 64 -27.90 31.03 -18.29
N LYS A 65 -27.04 30.02 -18.48
CA LYS A 65 -26.84 29.34 -19.77
C LYS A 65 -27.67 28.06 -19.92
N LYS A 66 -28.35 27.61 -18.85
CA LYS A 66 -29.05 26.33 -18.78
C LYS A 66 -28.12 25.14 -19.09
N LEU A 67 -26.86 25.24 -18.67
CA LEU A 67 -25.86 24.19 -18.83
C LEU A 67 -25.58 23.48 -17.51
N ALA A 68 -25.28 22.19 -17.60
CA ALA A 68 -24.89 21.35 -16.48
C ALA A 68 -23.95 20.26 -16.97
N ALA A 69 -22.94 19.94 -16.19
CA ALA A 69 -22.03 18.83 -16.47
C ALA A 69 -21.56 18.17 -15.17
N SER A 70 -21.33 16.87 -15.24
CA SER A 70 -20.77 16.08 -14.15
C SER A 70 -19.65 15.20 -14.67
N ILE A 71 -18.62 15.02 -13.85
CA ILE A 71 -17.52 14.08 -14.08
C ILE A 71 -17.40 13.15 -12.88
N LEU A 72 -17.13 11.87 -13.15
CA LEU A 72 -16.82 10.85 -12.16
C LEU A 72 -15.46 10.26 -12.51
N ILE A 73 -14.58 10.18 -11.52
CA ILE A 73 -13.20 9.73 -11.69
C ILE A 73 -12.96 8.57 -10.72
N ASN A 74 -12.45 7.44 -11.21
CA ASN A 74 -12.16 6.27 -10.38
C ASN A 74 -10.80 6.41 -9.64
N LEU A 75 -10.60 7.56 -9.01
CA LEU A 75 -9.48 7.89 -8.13
C LEU A 75 -9.89 9.07 -7.23
N ASP A 76 -9.11 9.33 -6.18
CA ASP A 76 -9.31 10.49 -5.32
C ASP A 76 -8.63 11.75 -5.89
N ASP A 77 -9.44 12.72 -6.33
CA ASP A 77 -9.01 13.97 -6.98
C ASP A 77 -8.10 14.83 -6.07
N ASN A 78 -8.19 14.66 -4.75
CA ASN A 78 -7.30 15.33 -3.79
C ASN A 78 -5.85 14.87 -3.92
N TYR A 79 -5.64 13.67 -4.46
CA TYR A 79 -4.33 13.06 -4.64
C TYR A 79 -3.89 13.06 -6.09
N ILE A 80 -4.49 13.83 -7.01
CA ILE A 80 -3.93 13.98 -8.37
C ILE A 80 -2.72 14.93 -8.33
N ASP A 81 -1.68 14.62 -9.11
CA ASP A 81 -0.62 15.59 -9.40
C ASP A 81 -1.16 16.76 -10.22
N ARG A 82 -1.58 17.79 -9.49
CA ARG A 82 -2.16 19.03 -10.02
C ARG A 82 -1.24 19.82 -10.95
N TYR A 83 0.06 19.57 -10.95
CA TYR A 83 0.99 20.25 -11.86
C TYR A 83 1.03 19.60 -13.25
N ARG A 84 0.75 18.30 -13.31
CA ARG A 84 0.81 17.51 -14.55
C ARG A 84 -0.57 17.21 -15.12
N PHE A 85 -1.58 17.11 -14.28
CA PHE A 85 -2.95 16.75 -14.67
C PHE A 85 -3.92 17.85 -14.30
N GLN A 86 -4.95 18.02 -15.13
CA GLN A 86 -6.04 18.96 -14.87
C GLN A 86 -6.95 18.41 -13.77
N SER A 87 -7.40 19.29 -12.88
CA SER A 87 -8.41 18.95 -11.87
C SER A 87 -9.78 18.73 -12.52
N ALA A 88 -10.67 18.00 -11.82
CA ALA A 88 -12.05 17.81 -12.27
C ALA A 88 -12.76 19.15 -12.55
N PHE A 89 -12.50 20.17 -11.72
CA PHE A 89 -13.05 21.52 -11.90
C PHE A 89 -12.53 22.18 -13.18
N SER A 90 -11.21 22.12 -13.45
CA SER A 90 -10.61 22.71 -14.65
C SER A 90 -11.12 22.04 -15.92
N ILE A 91 -11.29 20.70 -15.91
CA ILE A 91 -11.85 19.93 -17.03
C ILE A 91 -13.28 20.39 -17.32
N LEU A 92 -14.13 20.46 -16.29
CA LEU A 92 -15.54 20.86 -16.47
C LEU A 92 -15.67 22.33 -16.90
N ASN A 93 -14.86 23.25 -16.36
CA ASN A 93 -14.85 24.64 -16.80
C ASN A 93 -14.52 24.75 -18.29
N ASN A 94 -13.46 24.04 -18.73
CA ASN A 94 -13.05 24.01 -20.12
C ASN A 94 -14.07 23.31 -21.04
N LEU A 95 -14.83 22.33 -20.54
CA LEU A 95 -15.95 21.75 -21.27
C LEU A 95 -17.04 22.80 -21.59
N PHE A 96 -17.37 23.68 -20.65
CA PHE A 96 -18.33 24.75 -20.91
C PHE A 96 -17.80 25.78 -21.92
N HIS A 97 -16.51 26.13 -21.86
CA HIS A 97 -15.86 26.95 -22.89
C HIS A 97 -16.01 26.33 -24.28
N LEU A 98 -15.77 25.02 -24.41
CA LEU A 98 -15.94 24.32 -25.69
C LEU A 98 -17.40 24.35 -26.19
N ILE A 99 -18.37 24.13 -25.31
CA ILE A 99 -19.81 24.17 -25.66
C ILE A 99 -20.20 25.56 -26.19
N GLU A 100 -19.67 26.62 -25.59
CA GLU A 100 -19.94 28.01 -25.96
C GLU A 100 -19.06 28.53 -27.13
N ASN A 101 -18.21 27.67 -27.73
CA ASN A 101 -17.21 28.03 -28.75
C ASN A 101 -16.21 29.12 -28.30
N GLU A 102 -15.86 29.11 -27.02
CA GLU A 102 -14.86 29.97 -26.44
C GLU A 102 -13.48 29.30 -26.41
N LYS A 103 -12.43 30.07 -26.11
CA LYS A 103 -11.08 29.53 -25.94
C LYS A 103 -10.95 28.84 -24.59
N LEU A 104 -10.21 27.73 -24.57
CA LEU A 104 -9.81 27.09 -23.31
C LEU A 104 -9.01 28.04 -22.43
N THR A 105 -9.11 27.86 -21.12
CA THR A 105 -8.41 28.67 -20.12
C THR A 105 -7.59 27.80 -19.17
N ASP A 106 -6.64 28.43 -18.48
CA ASP A 106 -5.82 27.80 -17.44
C ASP A 106 -6.47 27.92 -16.03
N PHE A 107 -7.77 28.18 -15.93
CA PHE A 107 -8.43 28.26 -14.63
C PHE A 107 -8.32 26.93 -13.87
N GLY A 108 -7.91 27.00 -12.61
CA GLY A 108 -7.67 25.84 -11.75
C GLY A 108 -6.39 25.06 -12.08
N ARG A 109 -5.53 25.58 -12.97
CA ARG A 109 -4.18 25.06 -13.22
C ARG A 109 -3.15 25.85 -12.40
N PRO A 110 -2.29 25.21 -11.60
CA PRO A 110 -1.26 25.92 -10.84
C PRO A 110 -0.43 26.85 -11.73
N ARG A 111 -0.27 28.10 -11.29
CA ARG A 111 0.60 29.11 -11.92
C ARG A 111 2.00 29.09 -11.35
N ILE A 112 2.14 28.59 -10.11
CA ILE A 112 3.44 28.29 -9.54
C ILE A 112 4.06 27.10 -10.28
N PRO A 113 5.36 27.15 -10.62
CA PRO A 113 6.03 26.01 -11.22
C PRO A 113 6.00 24.82 -10.26
N ASP A 114 5.97 23.61 -10.81
CA ASP A 114 6.07 22.41 -9.98
C ASP A 114 7.40 22.46 -9.20
N PRO A 115 7.35 22.54 -7.85
CA PRO A 115 8.53 22.70 -7.01
C PRO A 115 9.45 21.47 -7.03
N THR A 116 9.00 20.37 -7.65
CA THR A 116 9.74 19.12 -7.76
C THR A 116 10.37 18.90 -9.14
N LEU A 117 10.06 19.75 -10.14
CA LEU A 117 10.71 19.68 -11.44
C LEU A 117 12.20 19.92 -11.30
N ASN A 118 12.97 19.11 -12.02
CA ASN A 118 14.43 19.16 -12.01
C ASN A 118 14.95 18.62 -13.35
N ASP A 119 16.24 18.81 -13.62
CA ASP A 119 16.92 18.34 -14.82
C ASP A 119 18.01 17.30 -14.52
N TYR A 120 18.06 16.80 -13.29
CA TYR A 120 19.14 15.94 -12.84
C TYR A 120 19.06 14.56 -13.52
N GLN A 121 20.14 14.20 -14.19
CA GLN A 121 20.28 12.91 -14.86
C GLN A 121 21.02 11.93 -13.96
N LEU A 122 20.34 10.87 -13.53
CA LEU A 122 20.95 9.83 -12.70
C LEU A 122 22.06 9.09 -13.46
N PRO A 123 23.30 9.03 -12.93
CA PRO A 123 24.36 8.25 -13.55
C PRO A 123 23.95 6.79 -13.73
N GLN A 124 24.17 6.23 -14.93
CA GLN A 124 23.72 4.87 -15.27
C GLN A 124 24.16 3.82 -14.24
N ALA A 125 25.44 3.85 -13.83
CA ALA A 125 25.98 2.91 -12.85
C ALA A 125 25.25 2.94 -11.49
N LEU A 126 24.81 4.12 -11.05
CA LEU A 126 24.03 4.25 -9.83
C LEU A 126 22.60 3.74 -10.04
N GLY A 127 22.01 3.99 -11.22
CA GLY A 127 20.72 3.42 -11.58
C GLY A 127 20.71 1.89 -11.53
N GLU A 128 21.77 1.24 -12.04
CA GLU A 128 21.92 -0.22 -11.95
C GLU A 128 22.00 -0.72 -10.50
N GLN A 129 22.63 0.04 -9.59
CA GLN A 129 22.67 -0.29 -8.17
C GLN A 129 21.31 -0.17 -7.48
N ILE A 130 20.38 0.62 -8.02
CA ILE A 130 19.04 0.83 -7.46
C ILE A 130 18.06 -0.25 -7.97
N ILE A 131 18.24 -0.79 -9.16
CA ILE A 131 17.38 -1.87 -9.70
C ILE A 131 17.35 -3.07 -8.75
N GLY A 132 16.16 -3.63 -8.57
CA GLY A 132 15.93 -4.81 -7.73
C GLY A 132 14.59 -4.77 -6.99
N THR A 133 14.36 -5.80 -6.18
CA THR A 133 13.17 -5.93 -5.34
C THR A 133 13.50 -5.52 -3.92
N TYR A 134 12.61 -4.74 -3.32
CA TYR A 134 12.69 -4.26 -1.96
C TYR A 134 11.41 -4.64 -1.21
N ARG A 135 11.53 -4.92 0.08
CA ARG A 135 10.38 -5.32 0.91
C ARG A 135 10.11 -4.29 1.97
N PHE A 136 8.84 -3.97 2.17
CA PHE A 136 8.43 -3.10 3.26
C PHE A 136 8.92 -3.65 4.61
N SER A 137 9.59 -2.82 5.41
CA SER A 137 10.21 -3.23 6.68
C SER A 137 9.22 -3.25 7.85
N GLY A 138 7.96 -2.85 7.63
CA GLY A 138 6.99 -2.63 8.68
C GLY A 138 7.06 -1.22 9.30
N LYS A 139 8.04 -0.38 8.91
CA LYS A 139 8.20 0.99 9.42
C LYS A 139 7.64 2.04 8.46
N GLY A 140 6.83 2.95 9.00
CA GLY A 140 6.25 4.09 8.28
C GLY A 140 4.76 4.30 8.61
N ASP A 141 4.15 5.33 8.03
CA ASP A 141 2.76 5.72 8.33
C ASP A 141 1.70 4.91 7.56
N THR A 142 2.10 4.11 6.58
CA THR A 142 1.17 3.43 5.68
C THR A 142 0.93 1.99 6.09
N ARG A 143 -0.04 1.77 7.00
CA ARG A 143 -0.57 0.42 7.31
C ARG A 143 -0.96 -0.37 6.05
N ASN A 144 -1.34 0.33 4.98
CA ASN A 144 -1.71 -0.22 3.69
C ASN A 144 -0.53 -0.79 2.86
N LEU A 145 0.72 -0.72 3.34
CA LEU A 145 1.88 -1.32 2.65
C LEU A 145 2.40 -2.59 3.33
N GLN A 146 1.70 -3.14 4.33
CA GLN A 146 2.11 -4.41 4.95
C GLN A 146 2.20 -5.52 3.89
N GLY A 147 3.33 -6.25 3.92
CA GLY A 147 3.67 -7.30 2.97
C GLY A 147 3.80 -6.81 1.51
N ALA A 148 3.93 -5.51 1.29
CA ALA A 148 4.17 -4.96 -0.03
C ALA A 148 5.64 -5.09 -0.45
N GLU A 149 5.85 -5.25 -1.75
CA GLU A 149 7.15 -5.29 -2.40
C GLU A 149 7.25 -4.12 -3.38
N LEU A 150 8.37 -3.40 -3.33
CA LEU A 150 8.73 -2.36 -4.29
C LEU A 150 9.74 -2.96 -5.26
N THR A 151 9.36 -3.10 -6.53
CA THR A 151 10.27 -3.55 -7.59
C THR A 151 10.67 -2.35 -8.43
N ILE A 152 11.97 -2.08 -8.51
CA ILE A 152 12.55 -1.01 -9.34
C ILE A 152 13.19 -1.64 -10.58
N PHE A 153 12.83 -1.14 -11.76
CA PHE A 153 13.28 -1.64 -13.05
C PHE A 153 13.48 -0.49 -14.05
N ARG A 154 14.17 -0.77 -15.16
CA ARG A 154 14.35 0.19 -16.26
C ARG A 154 13.25 -0.02 -17.30
N ASN A 155 12.59 1.05 -17.73
CA ASN A 155 11.60 0.98 -18.80
C ASN A 155 12.26 0.99 -20.19
N GLN A 156 11.45 0.93 -21.26
CA GLN A 156 11.93 0.89 -22.64
C GLN A 156 12.70 2.15 -23.05
N ASN A 157 12.43 3.29 -22.41
CA ASN A 157 13.09 4.57 -22.67
C ASN A 157 14.36 4.77 -21.81
N GLY A 158 14.71 3.79 -20.99
CA GLY A 158 15.86 3.88 -20.10
C GLY A 158 15.58 4.59 -18.78
N ALA A 159 14.37 5.09 -18.51
CA ALA A 159 14.04 5.69 -17.21
C ALA A 159 13.85 4.60 -16.14
N LEU A 160 14.06 4.95 -14.87
CA LEU A 160 13.75 4.05 -13.76
C LEU A 160 12.28 4.19 -13.38
N GLU A 161 11.59 3.05 -13.33
CA GLU A 161 10.25 2.93 -12.82
C GLU A 161 10.25 2.04 -11.59
N ALA A 162 9.27 2.26 -10.72
CA ALA A 162 9.01 1.40 -9.60
C ALA A 162 7.55 0.98 -9.54
N ARG A 163 7.33 -0.26 -9.11
CA ARG A 163 6.01 -0.82 -8.87
C ARG A 163 5.93 -1.35 -7.46
N ILE A 164 4.93 -0.89 -6.70
CA ILE A 164 4.59 -1.42 -5.39
C ILE A 164 3.49 -2.45 -5.59
N ASN A 165 3.76 -3.71 -5.26
CA ASN A 165 2.82 -4.82 -5.36
C ASN A 165 2.51 -5.40 -3.99
N ARG A 166 1.34 -6.02 -3.84
CA ARG A 166 1.02 -6.96 -2.77
C ARG A 166 0.52 -8.24 -3.43
N GLY A 167 1.35 -9.27 -3.43
CA GLY A 167 1.11 -10.45 -4.27
C GLY A 167 0.98 -10.03 -5.73
N GLU A 168 -0.12 -10.42 -6.38
CA GLU A 168 -0.41 -10.07 -7.78
C GLU A 168 -1.05 -8.69 -7.95
N THR A 169 -1.47 -8.04 -6.85
CA THR A 169 -2.13 -6.72 -6.92
C THR A 169 -1.11 -5.60 -6.99
N VAL A 170 -1.20 -4.77 -8.03
CA VAL A 170 -0.42 -3.53 -8.14
C VAL A 170 -1.05 -2.46 -7.26
N LEU A 171 -0.35 -2.04 -6.21
CA LEU A 171 -0.77 -0.94 -5.33
C LEU A 171 -0.37 0.42 -5.90
N ASN A 172 0.78 0.50 -6.56
CA ASN A 172 1.27 1.73 -7.16
C ASN A 172 2.26 1.43 -8.30
N HIS A 173 2.33 2.31 -9.29
CA HIS A 173 3.33 2.29 -10.36
C HIS A 173 3.69 3.74 -10.70
N PHE A 174 4.97 4.06 -10.64
CA PHE A 174 5.47 5.41 -10.88
C PHE A 174 6.87 5.39 -11.51
N GLU A 175 7.18 6.44 -12.26
CA GLU A 175 8.55 6.77 -12.65
C GLU A 175 9.28 7.42 -11.46
N MET A 176 10.58 7.15 -11.34
CA MET A 176 11.45 7.76 -10.34
C MET A 176 12.21 8.93 -10.97
N ASP A 177 11.76 10.15 -10.68
CA ASP A 177 12.40 11.38 -11.17
C ASP A 177 13.41 11.89 -10.13
N PHE A 178 14.70 11.72 -10.42
CA PHE A 178 15.78 11.96 -9.46
C PHE A 178 16.12 13.44 -9.38
N THR A 179 16.12 14.02 -8.18
CA THR A 179 16.59 15.39 -7.96
C THR A 179 18.07 15.46 -7.61
N ASN A 180 18.66 14.34 -7.19
CA ASN A 180 20.10 14.14 -7.01
C ASN A 180 20.42 12.64 -6.87
N LYS A 181 21.63 12.28 -6.41
CA LYS A 181 22.09 10.88 -6.27
C LYS A 181 21.27 10.03 -5.29
N VAL A 182 20.65 10.63 -4.28
CA VAL A 182 19.99 9.90 -3.19
C VAL A 182 18.54 10.30 -2.97
N HIS A 183 18.04 11.26 -3.73
CA HIS A 183 16.65 11.71 -3.68
C HIS A 183 16.01 11.66 -5.06
N ALA A 184 14.76 11.23 -5.08
CA ALA A 184 13.88 11.26 -6.22
C ALA A 184 12.47 11.65 -5.79
N VAL A 185 11.59 11.81 -6.76
CA VAL A 185 10.17 12.06 -6.56
C VAL A 185 9.40 11.08 -7.43
N SER A 186 8.33 10.49 -6.88
CA SER A 186 7.48 9.60 -7.67
C SER A 186 6.68 10.38 -8.69
N ARG A 187 6.65 9.90 -9.93
CA ARG A 187 5.90 10.48 -11.04
C ARG A 187 4.85 9.48 -11.53
N ASN A 188 3.60 9.73 -11.19
CA ASN A 188 2.43 9.00 -11.70
C ASN A 188 1.24 9.98 -11.76
N ILE A 189 0.00 9.46 -11.86
CA ILE A 189 -1.21 10.29 -11.80
C ILE A 189 -1.46 10.90 -10.42
N GLY A 190 -0.90 10.25 -9.38
CA GLY A 190 -1.05 10.65 -8.00
C GLY A 190 -0.08 11.76 -7.58
N SER A 191 -0.30 12.34 -6.40
CA SER A 191 0.55 13.38 -5.83
C SER A 191 2.00 12.89 -5.75
N PRO A 192 2.97 13.74 -6.12
CA PRO A 192 4.38 13.37 -6.04
C PRO A 192 4.77 13.01 -4.60
N ILE A 193 5.33 11.81 -4.41
CA ILE A 193 5.81 11.32 -3.13
C ILE A 193 7.35 11.39 -3.13
N PRO A 194 7.97 12.03 -2.12
CA PRO A 194 9.42 12.04 -1.99
C PRO A 194 9.98 10.63 -1.83
N ILE A 195 11.07 10.35 -2.52
CA ILE A 195 11.81 9.10 -2.44
C ILE A 195 13.22 9.41 -1.96
N SER A 196 13.71 8.63 -0.99
CA SER A 196 15.08 8.73 -0.51
C SER A 196 15.78 7.38 -0.54
N ILE A 197 17.08 7.38 -0.80
CA ILE A 197 17.87 6.16 -1.01
C ILE A 197 18.97 6.10 0.04
N LYS A 198 19.05 4.95 0.71
CA LYS A 198 20.17 4.64 1.60
C LYS A 198 21.11 3.67 0.90
N ALA A 199 22.37 4.07 0.82
CA ALA A 199 23.45 3.25 0.29
C ALA A 199 24.57 3.09 1.33
N LYS A 200 25.33 2.01 1.20
CA LYS A 200 26.59 1.79 1.92
C LYS A 200 27.70 2.69 1.34
N PRO A 201 28.86 2.82 2.02
CA PRO A 201 30.00 3.58 1.50
C PRO A 201 30.52 3.08 0.14
N ASP A 202 30.31 1.80 -0.18
CA ASP A 202 30.66 1.20 -1.47
C ASP A 202 29.66 1.51 -2.59
N GLY A 203 28.61 2.29 -2.31
CA GLY A 203 27.53 2.64 -3.24
C GLY A 203 26.38 1.62 -3.27
N THR A 204 26.51 0.46 -2.63
CA THR A 204 25.45 -0.57 -2.63
C THR A 204 24.21 -0.03 -1.95
N VAL A 205 23.11 0.09 -2.71
CA VAL A 205 21.81 0.51 -2.20
C VAL A 205 21.23 -0.61 -1.33
N THR A 206 20.84 -0.26 -0.11
CA THR A 206 20.24 -1.20 0.85
C THR A 206 18.78 -0.90 1.14
N THR A 207 18.35 0.34 0.95
CA THR A 207 17.03 0.79 1.41
C THR A 207 16.49 1.90 0.51
N ILE A 208 15.20 1.85 0.24
CA ILE A 208 14.43 2.92 -0.40
C ILE A 208 13.36 3.37 0.58
N TYR A 209 13.26 4.66 0.80
CA TYR A 209 12.16 5.29 1.52
C TYR A 209 11.19 5.86 0.49
N PHE A 210 9.93 5.43 0.53
CA PHE A 210 8.84 5.97 -0.28
C PHE A 210 7.91 6.77 0.64
N GLY A 211 8.06 8.09 0.64
CA GLY A 211 7.57 8.94 1.73
C GLY A 211 8.22 8.51 3.05
N ASN A 212 7.40 8.19 4.06
CA ASN A 212 7.87 7.70 5.36
C ASN A 212 8.01 6.17 5.42
N SER A 213 7.75 5.46 4.33
CA SER A 213 7.70 4.00 4.31
C SER A 213 9.03 3.40 3.86
N GLU A 214 9.60 2.53 4.69
CA GLU A 214 10.92 1.95 4.48
C GLU A 214 10.83 0.61 3.74
N PHE A 215 11.58 0.47 2.65
CA PHE A 215 11.72 -0.73 1.84
C PHE A 215 13.17 -1.21 1.82
N ILE A 216 13.43 -2.42 2.31
CA ILE A 216 14.78 -3.01 2.41
C ILE A 216 15.06 -3.87 1.18
N LYS A 217 16.23 -3.67 0.55
CA LYS A 217 16.64 -4.40 -0.65
C LYS A 217 16.81 -5.88 -0.36
N LEU A 218 16.19 -6.71 -1.18
CA LEU A 218 16.35 -8.16 -1.11
C LEU A 218 17.59 -8.58 -1.88
N GLN A 219 18.38 -9.47 -1.29
CA GLN A 219 19.49 -10.08 -2.01
C GLN A 219 18.92 -10.98 -3.13
N PRO A 220 19.47 -10.97 -4.35
CA PRO A 220 18.96 -11.79 -5.46
C PRO A 220 18.85 -13.27 -5.08
N ASP A 221 19.89 -13.79 -4.44
CA ASP A 221 19.97 -15.19 -4.00
C ASP A 221 18.97 -15.51 -2.88
N PHE A 222 18.48 -14.50 -2.17
CA PHE A 222 17.52 -14.70 -1.10
C PHE A 222 16.20 -15.17 -1.69
N LEU A 223 15.60 -14.42 -2.62
CA LEU A 223 14.34 -14.83 -3.26
C LEU A 223 14.48 -16.15 -4.03
N ALA A 224 15.65 -16.43 -4.59
CA ALA A 224 15.91 -17.69 -5.27
C ALA A 224 15.75 -18.93 -4.37
N LYS A 225 15.88 -18.79 -3.04
CA LYS A 225 15.73 -19.87 -2.05
C LYS A 225 14.30 -20.11 -1.61
N TYR A 226 13.38 -19.21 -1.93
CA TYR A 226 11.99 -19.31 -1.51
C TYR A 226 11.05 -19.46 -2.70
N GLN A 227 9.90 -20.07 -2.45
CA GLN A 227 8.77 -20.15 -3.36
C GLN A 227 7.59 -19.46 -2.70
N GLN A 228 6.92 -18.58 -3.45
CA GLN A 228 5.67 -17.99 -3.00
C GLN A 228 4.57 -19.04 -3.10
N GLN A 229 3.72 -19.12 -2.08
CA GLN A 229 2.53 -19.95 -2.07
C GLN A 229 1.31 -19.09 -1.72
N HIS A 230 0.23 -19.31 -2.46
CA HIS A 230 -1.06 -18.66 -2.23
C HIS A 230 -2.00 -19.69 -1.60
N ILE A 231 -2.46 -19.39 -0.39
CA ILE A 231 -3.30 -20.26 0.41
C ILE A 231 -4.53 -19.44 0.83
N PHE A 232 -5.68 -19.73 0.21
CA PHE A 232 -6.88 -18.89 0.30
C PHE A 232 -6.60 -17.45 -0.12
N ARG A 233 -6.92 -16.48 0.75
CA ARG A 233 -6.61 -15.06 0.61
C ARG A 233 -5.22 -14.70 1.16
N PHE A 234 -4.40 -15.66 1.55
CA PHE A 234 -3.12 -15.39 2.16
C PHE A 234 -1.98 -15.76 1.21
N SER A 235 -0.90 -14.98 1.22
CA SER A 235 0.33 -15.34 0.50
C SER A 235 1.53 -15.36 1.43
N PHE A 236 2.40 -16.34 1.20
CA PHE A 236 3.58 -16.64 2.01
C PHE A 236 4.75 -17.04 1.13
N TYR A 237 5.95 -17.02 1.71
CA TYR A 237 7.12 -17.61 1.08
C TYR A 237 7.68 -18.76 1.92
N PHE A 238 7.73 -19.96 1.35
CA PHE A 238 8.39 -21.12 1.96
C PHE A 238 9.74 -21.38 1.31
N PRO A 239 10.71 -21.95 2.03
CA PRO A 239 11.94 -22.42 1.39
C PRO A 239 11.62 -23.44 0.29
N LYS A 240 12.37 -23.41 -0.83
CA LYS A 240 12.13 -24.31 -1.97
C LYS A 240 12.41 -25.78 -1.66
N ASN A 241 13.31 -26.06 -0.71
CA ASN A 241 13.63 -27.40 -0.22
C ASN A 241 12.62 -27.90 0.83
N TRP A 242 11.43 -27.31 0.88
CA TRP A 242 10.34 -27.76 1.73
C TRP A 242 9.17 -28.19 0.84
N SER A 243 8.73 -29.42 1.04
CA SER A 243 7.50 -29.95 0.46
C SER A 243 6.31 -29.46 1.26
N TRP A 244 5.17 -29.21 0.60
CA TRP A 244 3.96 -28.80 1.29
C TRP A 244 2.75 -29.58 0.79
N ILE A 245 1.78 -29.76 1.69
CA ILE A 245 0.51 -30.44 1.42
C ILE A 245 -0.61 -29.59 2.01
N PHE A 246 -1.71 -29.52 1.27
CA PHE A 246 -2.88 -28.75 1.65
C PHE A 246 -4.06 -29.66 1.97
N HIS A 247 -4.75 -29.35 3.07
CA HIS A 247 -5.89 -30.09 3.60
C HIS A 247 -6.97 -29.13 4.10
N ASP A 248 -7.96 -28.83 3.24
CA ASP A 248 -9.04 -27.89 3.54
C ASP A 248 -8.51 -26.56 4.10
N LYS A 249 -8.81 -26.16 5.35
CA LYS A 249 -8.33 -24.89 5.95
C LYS A 249 -6.93 -24.94 6.53
N HIS A 250 -6.21 -26.02 6.30
CA HIS A 250 -4.92 -26.31 6.91
C HIS A 250 -3.88 -26.65 5.85
N PHE A 251 -2.63 -26.35 6.17
CA PHE A 251 -1.50 -26.80 5.39
C PHE A 251 -0.42 -27.34 6.31
N GLU A 252 0.39 -28.21 5.75
CA GLU A 252 1.60 -28.73 6.37
C GLU A 252 2.76 -28.57 5.40
N VAL A 253 3.90 -28.13 5.94
CA VAL A 253 5.15 -27.93 5.22
C VAL A 253 6.23 -28.72 5.95
N ARG A 254 6.99 -29.53 5.21
CA ARG A 254 8.06 -30.38 5.74
C ARG A 254 9.36 -30.07 5.02
N GLN A 255 10.45 -30.01 5.78
CA GLN A 255 11.79 -29.94 5.20
C GLN A 255 12.13 -31.27 4.53
N GLU A 256 12.54 -31.25 3.26
CA GLU A 256 12.77 -32.48 2.47
C GLU A 256 13.86 -33.38 3.08
N ASN A 257 14.91 -32.77 3.63
CA ASN A 257 16.05 -33.49 4.22
C ASN A 257 15.84 -33.89 5.69
N ASP A 258 14.80 -33.38 6.34
CA ASP A 258 14.48 -33.67 7.75
C ASP A 258 12.96 -33.60 7.96
N PRO A 259 12.21 -34.67 7.66
CA PRO A 259 10.75 -34.66 7.68
C PRO A 259 10.16 -34.51 9.08
N ASP A 260 10.98 -34.59 10.13
CA ASP A 260 10.58 -34.29 11.50
C ASP A 260 10.54 -32.77 11.76
N VAL A 261 11.16 -31.94 10.91
CA VAL A 261 10.99 -30.47 10.90
C VAL A 261 9.73 -30.14 10.11
N VAL A 262 8.67 -29.82 10.84
CA VAL A 262 7.33 -29.60 10.31
C VAL A 262 6.84 -28.22 10.68
N MET A 263 6.23 -27.54 9.72
CA MET A 263 5.42 -26.35 9.97
C MET A 263 3.99 -26.63 9.55
N GLN A 264 3.06 -26.35 10.43
CA GLN A 264 1.64 -26.42 10.13
C GLN A 264 1.06 -25.02 10.19
N GLY A 265 -0.01 -24.78 9.44
CA GLY A 265 -0.73 -23.51 9.53
C GLY A 265 -2.13 -23.63 8.98
N GLY A 266 -2.90 -22.56 9.13
CA GLY A 266 -4.27 -22.56 8.67
C GLY A 266 -5.08 -21.38 9.16
N ILE A 267 -6.38 -21.45 8.89
CA ILE A 267 -7.36 -20.47 9.37
C ILE A 267 -8.02 -21.01 10.64
N ASN A 268 -7.82 -20.30 11.74
CA ASN A 268 -8.52 -20.50 12.98
C ASN A 268 -9.66 -19.48 13.11
N THR A 269 -10.90 -19.96 13.12
CA THR A 269 -12.09 -19.11 13.26
C THR A 269 -12.52 -18.88 14.71
N ALA A 270 -11.93 -19.60 15.67
CA ALA A 270 -12.31 -19.52 17.08
C ALA A 270 -11.24 -18.74 17.87
N PRO A 271 -11.62 -17.69 18.62
CA PRO A 271 -10.66 -17.02 19.50
C PRO A 271 -10.11 -18.03 20.52
N SER A 272 -8.79 -18.02 20.74
CA SER A 272 -8.16 -18.90 21.72
C SER A 272 -7.80 -18.13 22.99
N PRO A 273 -8.24 -18.58 24.18
CA PRO A 273 -7.92 -17.89 25.44
C PRO A 273 -6.40 -17.90 25.73
N SER A 274 -5.66 -18.89 25.23
CA SER A 274 -4.20 -18.95 25.33
C SER A 274 -3.57 -19.74 24.17
N LEU A 275 -2.29 -19.49 23.87
CA LEU A 275 -1.58 -20.30 22.86
C LEU A 275 -1.34 -21.75 23.33
N LYS A 276 -1.31 -21.99 24.65
CA LYS A 276 -1.31 -23.35 25.22
C LYS A 276 -2.60 -24.12 24.93
N TYR A 277 -3.76 -23.46 25.06
CA TYR A 277 -5.02 -24.09 24.69
C TYR A 277 -5.06 -24.35 23.18
N PHE A 278 -4.59 -23.37 22.40
CA PHE A 278 -4.52 -23.44 20.95
C PHE A 278 -3.72 -24.66 20.46
N ILE A 279 -2.50 -24.86 20.96
CA ILE A 279 -1.64 -25.97 20.52
C ILE A 279 -2.25 -27.34 20.85
N ARG A 280 -2.96 -27.48 21.97
CA ARG A 280 -3.64 -28.73 22.33
C ARG A 280 -4.80 -29.08 21.40
N GLN A 281 -5.47 -28.07 20.84
CA GLN A 281 -6.55 -28.27 19.88
C GLN A 281 -6.02 -28.65 18.50
N HIS A 282 -4.95 -28.00 18.05
CA HIS A 282 -4.42 -28.17 16.70
C HIS A 282 -3.39 -29.29 16.56
N ASP A 283 -2.73 -29.69 17.66
CA ASP A 283 -1.68 -30.71 17.64
C ASP A 283 -1.75 -31.60 18.90
N PRO A 284 -2.82 -32.41 19.07
CA PRO A 284 -3.10 -33.15 20.30
C PRO A 284 -2.06 -34.25 20.61
N ASP A 285 -1.27 -34.66 19.61
CA ASP A 285 -0.18 -35.61 19.79
C ASP A 285 0.99 -35.04 20.61
N PHE A 286 1.07 -33.72 20.71
CA PHE A 286 2.12 -33.04 21.46
C PHE A 286 1.64 -32.71 22.87
N SER A 287 2.45 -33.09 23.84
CA SER A 287 2.23 -32.79 25.25
C SER A 287 3.26 -31.75 25.72
N PRO A 288 2.90 -30.45 25.78
CA PRO A 288 3.78 -29.41 26.28
C PRO A 288 4.12 -29.66 27.76
N PHE A 289 5.42 -29.61 28.08
CA PHE A 289 5.93 -29.70 29.45
C PHE A 289 6.74 -28.46 29.86
N TYR A 290 7.03 -27.57 28.90
CA TYR A 290 7.60 -26.25 29.15
C TYR A 290 6.91 -25.22 28.25
N GLU A 291 6.69 -24.04 28.81
CA GLU A 291 6.01 -22.92 28.17
C GLU A 291 6.90 -21.68 28.30
N GLY A 292 7.26 -21.09 27.17
CA GLY A 292 7.93 -19.80 27.13
C GLY A 292 6.97 -18.66 27.46
N VAL A 293 7.52 -17.45 27.58
CA VAL A 293 6.71 -16.24 27.75
C VAL A 293 5.95 -15.96 26.47
N GLU A 294 4.63 -15.81 26.58
CA GLU A 294 3.81 -15.34 25.48
C GLU A 294 4.15 -13.87 25.18
N LYS A 295 4.41 -13.58 23.91
CA LYS A 295 4.72 -12.23 23.43
C LYS A 295 3.68 -11.79 22.42
N THR A 296 3.42 -10.50 22.44
CA THR A 296 2.62 -9.83 21.43
C THR A 296 3.53 -8.97 20.58
N GLU A 297 3.32 -9.00 19.27
CA GLU A 297 4.05 -8.19 18.30
C GLU A 297 3.08 -7.61 17.28
N VAL A 298 3.24 -6.33 16.96
CA VAL A 298 2.50 -5.67 15.89
C VAL A 298 3.41 -5.58 14.67
N ARG A 299 3.00 -6.18 13.55
CA ARG A 299 3.68 -6.08 12.25
C ARG A 299 2.76 -5.42 11.23
N GLY A 300 3.00 -4.13 10.98
CA GLY A 300 2.10 -3.30 10.18
C GLY A 300 0.72 -3.15 10.84
N SER A 301 -0.33 -3.61 10.17
CA SER A 301 -1.70 -3.65 10.71
C SER A 301 -2.06 -4.93 11.44
N GLN A 302 -1.14 -5.89 11.51
CA GLN A 302 -1.40 -7.25 11.96
C GLN A 302 -0.95 -7.44 13.40
N PHE A 303 -1.81 -8.02 14.23
CA PHE A 303 -1.52 -8.35 15.62
C PHE A 303 -1.16 -9.83 15.75
N TRP A 304 0.08 -10.09 16.14
CA TRP A 304 0.59 -11.45 16.32
C TRP A 304 0.81 -11.74 17.80
N ARG A 305 0.32 -12.91 18.24
CA ARG A 305 0.77 -13.55 19.48
C ARG A 305 1.74 -14.66 19.12
N GLN A 306 2.78 -14.81 19.93
CA GLN A 306 3.75 -15.87 19.77
C GLN A 306 4.14 -16.48 21.11
N GLN A 307 4.31 -17.79 21.14
CA GLN A 307 4.80 -18.52 22.31
C GLN A 307 5.59 -19.75 21.86
N SER A 308 6.72 -19.99 22.53
CA SER A 308 7.52 -21.19 22.34
C SER A 308 7.14 -22.25 23.38
N PHE A 309 7.21 -23.52 23.00
CA PHE A 309 6.93 -24.65 23.87
C PHE A 309 8.05 -25.70 23.74
N ALA A 310 8.31 -26.43 24.82
CA ALA A 310 8.95 -27.73 24.70
C ALA A 310 7.90 -28.81 24.98
N SER A 311 7.82 -29.77 24.07
CA SER A 311 6.73 -30.76 24.03
C SER A 311 7.26 -32.16 23.76
N ARG A 312 6.50 -33.17 24.17
CA ARG A 312 6.77 -34.57 23.83
C ARG A 312 5.77 -35.08 22.80
N LYS A 313 6.26 -35.83 21.81
CA LYS A 313 5.46 -36.69 20.93
C LYS A 313 6.04 -38.11 21.00
N GLY A 314 5.38 -38.99 21.75
CA GLY A 314 5.96 -40.27 22.16
C GLY A 314 7.22 -40.07 23.00
N ALA A 315 8.32 -40.73 22.61
CA ALA A 315 9.63 -40.60 23.29
C ALA A 315 10.47 -39.40 22.83
N LYS A 316 10.08 -38.73 21.73
CA LYS A 316 10.84 -37.61 21.17
C LYS A 316 10.46 -36.29 21.84
N ILE A 317 11.45 -35.41 22.00
CA ILE A 317 11.27 -34.03 22.49
C ILE A 317 11.34 -33.08 21.30
N TYR A 318 10.41 -32.13 21.25
CA TYR A 318 10.33 -31.10 20.23
C TYR A 318 10.35 -29.72 20.86
N GLN A 319 10.92 -28.76 20.12
CA GLN A 319 10.77 -27.34 20.31
C GLN A 319 9.68 -26.87 19.34
N GLN A 320 8.61 -26.27 19.87
CA GLN A 320 7.53 -25.71 19.08
C GLN A 320 7.51 -24.19 19.19
N MET A 321 7.17 -23.51 18.11
CA MET A 321 6.86 -22.08 18.09
C MET A 321 5.49 -21.88 17.45
N VAL A 322 4.56 -21.33 18.23
CA VAL A 322 3.20 -21.03 17.80
C VAL A 322 3.11 -19.54 17.51
N LEU A 323 2.56 -19.20 16.36
CA LEU A 323 2.19 -17.86 15.94
C LEU A 323 0.70 -17.82 15.66
N LEU A 324 0.01 -16.82 16.21
CA LEU A 324 -1.40 -16.56 15.94
C LEU A 324 -1.57 -15.10 15.54
N ASN A 325 -2.02 -14.88 14.31
CA ASN A 325 -2.50 -13.60 13.83
C ASN A 325 -3.95 -13.42 14.26
N GLU A 326 -4.18 -12.60 15.28
CA GLU A 326 -5.51 -12.32 15.84
C GLU A 326 -6.35 -11.45 14.89
N THR A 327 -5.72 -10.71 13.97
CA THR A 327 -6.41 -9.85 13.01
C THR A 327 -7.10 -10.68 11.93
N GLU A 328 -6.40 -11.68 11.39
CA GLU A 328 -6.89 -12.47 10.25
C GLU A 328 -7.35 -13.88 10.62
N GLY A 329 -7.22 -14.26 11.90
CA GLY A 329 -7.47 -15.62 12.37
C GLY A 329 -6.53 -16.63 11.73
N PHE A 330 -5.30 -16.23 11.39
CA PHE A 330 -4.33 -17.11 10.73
C PHE A 330 -3.31 -17.61 11.75
N TYR A 331 -2.86 -18.86 11.64
CA TYR A 331 -1.86 -19.40 12.57
C TYR A 331 -0.74 -20.18 11.88
N LEU A 332 0.40 -20.26 12.55
CA LEU A 332 1.53 -21.13 12.22
C LEU A 332 1.99 -21.87 13.48
N ILE A 333 2.32 -23.15 13.34
CA ILE A 333 2.96 -23.98 14.36
C ILE A 333 4.20 -24.59 13.72
N LEU A 334 5.38 -24.10 14.08
CA LEU A 334 6.64 -24.74 13.74
C LEU A 334 7.00 -25.75 14.83
N ALA A 335 7.24 -27.00 14.46
CA ALA A 335 7.71 -28.06 15.35
C ALA A 335 9.05 -28.61 14.84
N THR A 336 10.07 -28.58 15.69
CA THR A 336 11.41 -29.07 15.37
C THR A 336 11.88 -30.05 16.46
N PRO A 337 12.52 -31.18 16.14
CA PRO A 337 13.12 -32.03 17.16
C PRO A 337 14.16 -31.26 17.97
N SER A 338 14.34 -31.63 19.23
CA SER A 338 15.36 -31.02 20.09
C SER A 338 16.74 -31.04 19.42
N GLY A 339 17.37 -29.86 19.32
CA GLY A 339 18.69 -29.70 18.68
C GLY A 339 18.67 -29.51 17.16
N LYS A 340 17.49 -29.50 16.53
CA LYS A 340 17.32 -29.28 15.07
C LYS A 340 16.87 -27.87 14.70
N LEU A 341 16.62 -27.00 15.69
CA LEU A 341 16.27 -25.61 15.44
C LEU A 341 17.50 -24.81 14.99
N THR A 342 17.73 -24.75 13.68
CA THR A 342 18.83 -23.98 13.08
C THR A 342 18.44 -22.50 12.89
N ASN A 343 19.43 -21.65 12.67
CA ASN A 343 19.20 -20.24 12.30
C ASN A 343 18.38 -20.10 11.01
N GLU A 344 18.53 -21.03 10.06
CA GLU A 344 17.78 -21.03 8.80
C GLU A 344 16.29 -21.31 9.03
N VAL A 345 15.97 -22.29 9.90
CA VAL A 345 14.59 -22.60 10.27
C VAL A 345 13.96 -21.42 11.02
N GLN A 346 14.68 -20.81 11.97
CA GLN A 346 14.21 -19.62 12.68
C GLN A 346 13.98 -18.42 11.73
N ALA A 347 14.93 -18.17 10.82
CA ALA A 347 14.84 -17.08 9.85
C ALA A 347 13.64 -17.25 8.91
N SER A 348 13.31 -18.48 8.54
CA SER A 348 12.15 -18.79 7.69
C SER A 348 10.84 -18.37 8.36
N LEU A 349 10.70 -18.55 9.67
CA LEU A 349 9.51 -18.16 10.40
C LEU A 349 9.37 -16.64 10.52
N SER A 350 10.46 -15.93 10.82
CA SER A 350 10.44 -14.46 10.86
C SER A 350 10.09 -13.88 9.48
N PHE A 351 10.66 -14.49 8.43
CA PHE A 351 10.40 -14.10 7.06
C PHE A 351 8.95 -14.36 6.63
N LEU A 352 8.34 -15.46 7.06
CA LEU A 352 6.91 -15.73 6.84
C LEU A 352 6.02 -14.66 7.48
N MET A 353 6.35 -14.20 8.70
CA MET A 353 5.61 -13.11 9.34
C MET A 353 5.75 -11.78 8.57
N ASP A 354 6.95 -11.50 8.06
CA ASP A 354 7.22 -10.27 7.30
C ASP A 354 6.56 -10.25 5.92
N THR A 355 6.42 -11.43 5.31
CA THR A 355 5.81 -11.59 3.98
C THR A 355 4.34 -11.93 4.01
N PHE A 356 3.77 -12.13 5.20
CA PHE A 356 2.36 -12.39 5.36
C PHE A 356 1.56 -11.27 4.70
N THR A 357 0.80 -11.66 3.68
CA THR A 357 -0.16 -10.78 3.02
C THR A 357 -1.52 -11.43 3.07
N ALA A 358 -2.52 -10.66 3.47
CA ALA A 358 -3.92 -10.99 3.22
C ALA A 358 -4.37 -10.16 2.01
N SER A 359 -4.72 -10.82 0.92
CA SER A 359 -5.36 -10.16 -0.22
C SER A 359 -6.71 -9.63 0.24
N GLN A 360 -6.95 -8.33 0.03
CA GLN A 360 -8.26 -7.73 0.27
C GLN A 360 -9.31 -8.14 -0.77
N SER A 361 -8.92 -8.92 -1.79
CA SER A 361 -9.88 -9.59 -2.66
C SER A 361 -10.69 -10.58 -1.83
N LEU A 362 -11.83 -10.09 -1.34
CA LEU A 362 -12.98 -10.94 -1.07
C LEU A 362 -13.44 -11.58 -2.39
N PRO A 363 -14.06 -12.76 -2.33
CA PRO A 363 -14.67 -13.43 -3.48
C PRO A 363 -15.71 -12.57 -4.20
#